data_AF-A0A2T0SC85-F1
#
_entry.id   AF-A0A2T0SC85-F1
#
_cell.length_a   1.000
_cell.length_b   1.000
_cell.length_c   1.000
_cell.angle_alpha   90.00
_cell.angle_beta   90.00
_cell.angle_gamma   90.00
#
_symmetry.space_group_name_H-M   'P 1'
#
loop_
_entity.id
_entity.type
_entity.pdbx_description
1 polymer ?
#
loop_
_entity_poly.entity_id
_entity_poly.type
_entity_poly.pdbx_seq_one_letter_code
_entity_poly.pdbx_strand_id
1 'polypeptide(L)'
;MVSRSHSFAQLARAVDVAFARWDLAHMHMFTLFGGACISALNLWDGDEPEGTIDSGKTKLGKLKSGDQFAYVFDFGDEWAHLCTVGADRVDPLEQLGFVPDGPAPYWGWGELPDQYGRHWDDDDDIAPKAPKPLLSDLPPILPLWGKRRR
;
A
#
# COMPACT_ATOMS: atom_id res chain seq x y z
N MET A 1 -4.91 -4.83 -10.60
CA MET A 1 -4.08 -4.72 -11.79
C MET A 1 -3.48 -3.33 -11.88
N VAL A 2 -2.24 -3.26 -12.34
CA VAL A 2 -1.50 -2.01 -12.56
C VAL A 2 -0.71 -2.07 -13.85
N SER A 3 -0.40 -0.91 -14.43
CA SER A 3 0.54 -0.75 -15.53
C SER A 3 1.88 -0.20 -15.01
N ARG A 4 2.96 -0.48 -15.74
CA ARG A 4 4.30 0.07 -15.48
C ARG A 4 4.34 1.60 -15.58
N SER A 5 3.41 2.22 -16.32
CA SER A 5 3.30 3.67 -16.47
C SER A 5 2.56 4.37 -15.33
N HIS A 6 1.88 3.60 -14.46
CA HIS A 6 1.23 4.16 -13.28
C HIS A 6 2.28 4.63 -12.27
N SER A 7 1.92 5.62 -11.46
CA SER A 7 2.76 6.10 -10.35
C SER A 7 2.48 5.34 -9.05
N PHE A 8 3.39 5.48 -8.09
CA PHE A 8 3.17 4.98 -6.73
C PHE A 8 1.99 5.69 -6.05
N ALA A 9 1.76 6.99 -6.32
CA ALA A 9 0.57 7.70 -5.83
C ALA A 9 -0.74 7.10 -6.36
N GLN A 10 -0.78 6.72 -7.64
CA GLN A 10 -1.94 6.04 -8.22
C GLN A 10 -2.15 4.66 -7.59
N LEU A 11 -1.07 3.94 -7.28
CA LEU A 11 -1.15 2.67 -6.56
C LEU A 11 -1.71 2.87 -5.15
N ALA A 12 -1.22 3.85 -4.39
CA ALA A 12 -1.72 4.14 -3.03
C ALA A 12 -3.24 4.36 -3.04
N ARG A 13 -3.72 5.21 -3.95
CA ARG A 13 -5.16 5.46 -4.12
C ARG A 13 -5.96 4.18 -4.42
N ALA A 14 -5.43 3.29 -5.24
CA ALA A 14 -6.12 2.04 -5.54
C ALA A 14 -6.07 1.03 -4.41
N VAL A 15 -5.02 1.06 -3.57
CA VAL A 15 -5.02 0.33 -2.30
C VAL A 15 -6.11 0.89 -1.40
N ASP A 16 -6.20 2.21 -1.22
CA ASP A 16 -7.25 2.80 -0.38
C ASP A 16 -8.66 2.42 -0.84
N VAL A 17 -8.91 2.41 -2.16
CA VAL A 17 -10.17 1.91 -2.74
C VAL A 17 -10.37 0.41 -2.48
N ALA A 18 -9.33 -0.41 -2.61
CA ALA A 18 -9.40 -1.86 -2.37
C ALA A 18 -9.75 -2.20 -0.91
N PHE A 19 -9.32 -1.35 0.03
CA PHE A 19 -9.58 -1.48 1.46
C PHE A 19 -10.81 -0.66 1.92
N ALA A 20 -11.54 -0.04 0.98
CA ALA A 20 -12.71 0.82 1.23
C ALA A 20 -12.51 1.83 2.36
N ARG A 21 -11.38 2.52 2.33
CA ARG A 21 -11.04 3.51 3.34
C ARG A 21 -11.87 4.77 3.17
N TRP A 22 -12.48 5.20 4.26
CA TRP A 22 -13.21 6.46 4.34
C TRP A 22 -12.31 7.65 4.67
N ASP A 23 -11.40 7.45 5.62
CA ASP A 23 -10.49 8.51 6.08
C ASP A 23 -9.22 8.49 5.24
N LEU A 24 -9.21 9.29 4.16
CA LEU A 24 -8.08 9.36 3.22
C LEU A 24 -7.06 10.45 3.58
N ALA A 25 -7.29 11.21 4.65
CA ALA A 25 -6.44 12.34 5.05
C ALA A 25 -5.19 11.90 5.82
N HIS A 26 -4.67 10.71 5.52
CA HIS A 26 -3.51 10.12 6.18
C HIS A 26 -2.30 10.07 5.26
N MET A 27 -1.12 10.21 5.87
CA MET A 27 0.14 9.98 5.18
C MET A 27 0.33 8.49 4.87
N HIS A 28 1.03 8.22 3.78
CA HIS A 28 1.42 6.87 3.40
C HIS A 28 2.87 6.82 2.91
N MET A 29 3.46 5.63 2.99
CA MET A 29 4.84 5.36 2.59
C MET A 29 4.93 4.00 1.91
N PHE A 30 5.67 3.92 0.82
CA PHE A 30 6.19 2.65 0.32
C PHE A 30 7.64 2.49 0.74
N THR A 31 8.00 1.30 1.22
CA THR A 31 9.39 0.94 1.52
C THR A 31 9.77 -0.23 0.63
N LEU A 32 10.70 0.02 -0.31
CA LEU A 32 11.23 -1.02 -1.18
C LEU A 32 12.23 -1.91 -0.42
N PHE A 33 12.43 -3.13 -0.91
CA PHE A 33 13.52 -3.97 -0.44
C PHE A 33 14.87 -3.23 -0.59
N GLY A 34 15.64 -3.13 0.49
CA GLY A 34 16.86 -2.30 0.56
C GLY A 34 16.65 -0.91 1.17
N GLY A 35 15.43 -0.54 1.56
CA GLY A 35 15.14 0.60 2.42
C GLY A 35 14.84 1.92 1.70
N ALA A 36 14.72 1.92 0.37
CA ALA A 36 14.31 3.13 -0.35
C ALA A 36 12.84 3.46 -0.04
N CYS A 37 12.60 4.69 0.42
CA CYS A 37 11.29 5.20 0.81
C CYS A 37 10.66 6.05 -0.30
N ILE A 38 9.35 5.88 -0.52
CA ILE A 38 8.57 6.62 -1.52
C ILE A 38 7.28 7.11 -0.88
N SER A 39 7.01 8.42 -0.92
CA SER A 39 5.81 9.04 -0.32
C SER A 39 5.33 10.23 -1.15
N ALA A 40 4.10 10.69 -0.88
CA ALA A 40 3.53 11.89 -1.49
C ALA A 40 4.15 13.14 -0.87
N LEU A 41 5.31 13.57 -1.41
CA LEU A 41 6.08 14.71 -0.89
C LEU A 41 5.28 16.03 -0.90
N ASN A 42 4.34 16.17 -1.83
CA ASN A 42 3.47 17.35 -1.91
C ASN A 42 2.45 17.48 -0.77
N LEU A 43 2.34 16.49 0.12
CA LEU A 43 1.46 16.50 1.28
C LEU A 43 2.21 16.80 2.60
N TRP A 44 3.52 17.02 2.53
CA TRP A 44 4.32 17.39 3.70
C TRP A 44 4.31 18.91 3.89
N ASP A 45 3.88 19.35 5.07
CA ASP A 45 3.95 20.75 5.47
C ASP A 45 5.33 21.03 6.09
N GLY A 46 6.33 21.29 5.26
CA GLY A 46 7.68 21.68 5.72
C GLY A 46 8.78 20.81 5.11
N ASP A 47 9.70 20.35 5.97
CA ASP A 47 10.86 19.57 5.53
C ASP A 47 10.43 18.15 5.12
N GLU A 48 10.50 17.89 3.82
CA GLU A 48 10.33 16.56 3.25
C GLU A 48 11.35 15.59 3.88
N PRO A 49 10.98 14.32 4.16
CA PRO A 49 11.91 13.39 4.77
C PRO A 49 13.11 13.12 3.86
N GLU A 50 14.32 13.31 4.39
CA GLU A 50 15.56 13.15 3.63
C GLU A 50 15.64 11.79 2.93
N GLY A 51 16.02 11.80 1.65
CA GLY A 51 16.17 10.59 0.85
C GLY A 51 14.85 9.92 0.42
N THR A 52 13.68 10.52 0.73
CA THR A 52 12.39 10.02 0.26
C THR A 52 12.12 10.46 -1.18
N ILE A 53 11.54 9.55 -1.96
CA ILE A 53 11.25 9.76 -3.37
C ILE A 53 9.77 10.13 -3.54
N ASP A 54 9.49 11.11 -4.41
CA ASP A 54 8.14 11.54 -4.77
C ASP A 54 7.32 10.41 -5.43
N SER A 55 6.21 10.02 -4.79
CA SER A 55 5.32 8.96 -5.26
C SER A 55 4.50 9.33 -6.51
N GLY A 56 4.24 10.61 -6.74
CA GLY A 56 3.54 11.13 -7.92
C GLY A 56 4.42 11.07 -9.17
N LYS A 57 5.73 11.29 -9.01
CA LYS A 57 6.71 11.27 -10.10
C LYS A 57 7.32 9.89 -10.35
N THR A 58 7.32 9.00 -9.36
CA THR A 58 7.92 7.67 -9.49
C THR A 58 6.96 6.67 -10.10
N LYS A 59 7.39 6.02 -11.19
CA LYS A 59 6.59 5.02 -11.91
C LYS A 59 6.81 3.60 -11.40
N LEU A 60 5.76 2.78 -11.45
CA LEU A 60 5.79 1.37 -11.05
C LEU A 60 6.70 0.53 -11.95
N GLY A 61 7.06 1.01 -13.15
CA GLY A 61 8.00 0.35 -14.04
C GLY A 61 9.42 0.13 -13.48
N LYS A 62 9.74 0.74 -12.32
CA LYS A 62 10.94 0.48 -11.52
C LYS A 62 10.91 -0.90 -10.84
N LEU A 63 9.71 -1.41 -10.54
CA LEU A 63 9.52 -2.72 -9.93
C LEU A 63 9.64 -3.84 -10.98
N LYS A 64 10.09 -5.00 -10.54
CA LYS A 64 10.20 -6.24 -11.30
C LYS A 64 9.23 -7.28 -10.76
N SER A 65 8.88 -8.26 -11.59
CA SER A 65 8.11 -9.44 -11.16
C SER A 65 8.80 -10.11 -9.96
N GLY A 66 8.03 -10.44 -8.93
CA GLY A 66 8.52 -11.03 -7.69
C GLY A 66 9.08 -10.02 -6.67
N ASP A 67 9.24 -8.74 -7.03
CA ASP A 67 9.66 -7.73 -6.06
C ASP A 67 8.63 -7.65 -4.91
N GLN A 68 9.16 -7.57 -3.70
CA GLN A 68 8.39 -7.34 -2.48
C GLN A 68 8.70 -5.97 -1.91
N PHE A 69 7.67 -5.28 -1.46
CA PHE A 69 7.77 -3.97 -0.82
C PHE A 69 6.66 -3.85 0.23
N ALA A 70 6.86 -2.94 1.19
CA ALA A 70 5.82 -2.62 2.16
C ALA A 70 5.08 -1.36 1.73
N TYR A 71 3.78 -1.31 2.01
CA TYR A 71 2.96 -0.10 1.97
C TYR A 71 2.43 0.15 3.37
N VAL A 72 2.71 1.33 3.94
CA VAL A 72 2.21 1.76 5.24
C VAL A 72 1.28 2.93 5.03
N PHE A 73 0.11 2.86 5.66
CA PHE A 73 -0.87 3.94 5.69
C PHE A 73 -1.16 4.33 7.12
N ASP A 74 -1.38 5.63 7.33
CA ASP A 74 -1.51 6.25 8.64
C ASP A 74 -0.25 6.01 9.49
N PHE A 75 0.60 7.03 9.62
CA PHE A 75 1.83 6.90 10.41
C PHE A 75 1.59 6.89 11.92
N GLY A 76 0.41 7.30 12.39
CA GLY A 76 0.02 7.14 13.79
C GLY A 76 -0.28 5.68 14.12
N ASP A 77 -0.97 5.00 13.21
CA ASP A 77 -1.50 3.65 13.45
C ASP A 77 -0.73 2.50 12.77
N GLU A 78 0.11 2.84 11.78
CA GLU A 78 1.01 1.95 11.07
C GLU A 78 0.34 0.76 10.38
N TRP A 79 -0.74 1.00 9.61
CA TRP A 79 -1.38 -0.05 8.82
C TRP A 79 -0.47 -0.50 7.68
N ALA A 80 0.28 -1.56 7.93
CA ALA A 80 1.32 -2.07 7.05
C ALA A 80 0.87 -3.28 6.23
N HIS A 81 1.15 -3.24 4.93
CA HIS A 81 0.79 -4.25 3.94
C HIS A 81 2.04 -4.75 3.23
N LEU A 82 2.24 -6.07 3.17
CA LEU A 82 3.24 -6.66 2.29
C LEU A 82 2.67 -6.75 0.87
N CYS A 83 3.28 -6.02 -0.05
CA CYS A 83 2.94 -6.06 -1.46
C CYS A 83 3.94 -6.93 -2.21
N THR A 84 3.44 -7.80 -3.09
CA THR A 84 4.27 -8.60 -4.00
C THR A 84 3.84 -8.34 -5.44
N VAL A 85 4.81 -8.05 -6.31
CA VAL A 85 4.53 -7.92 -7.75
C VAL A 85 4.33 -9.32 -8.32
N GLY A 86 3.14 -9.57 -8.87
CA GLY A 86 2.81 -10.85 -9.51
C GLY A 86 3.83 -11.25 -10.59
N ALA A 87 4.06 -12.55 -10.72
CA ALA A 87 4.97 -13.09 -11.74
C ALA A 87 4.43 -12.85 -13.15
N ASP A 88 3.13 -13.07 -13.31
CA ASP A 88 2.46 -13.05 -14.60
C ASP A 88 1.96 -11.66 -14.98
N ARG A 89 2.02 -11.38 -16.28
CA ARG A 89 1.36 -10.21 -16.84
C ARG A 89 -0.11 -10.53 -17.04
N VAL A 90 -0.93 -9.54 -16.75
CA VAL A 90 -2.38 -9.66 -16.86
C VAL A 90 -2.86 -8.68 -17.92
N ASP A 91 -3.56 -9.18 -18.94
CA ASP A 91 -4.24 -8.33 -19.91
C ASP A 91 -5.59 -7.88 -19.31
N PRO A 92 -5.79 -6.57 -19.07
CA PRO A 92 -7.05 -6.08 -18.52
C PRO A 92 -8.24 -6.31 -19.45
N LEU A 93 -8.05 -6.35 -20.78
CA LEU A 93 -9.14 -6.62 -21.71
C LEU A 93 -9.60 -8.08 -21.60
N GLU A 94 -8.67 -9.02 -21.45
CA GLU A 94 -9.02 -10.44 -21.24
C GLU A 94 -9.67 -10.68 -19.88
N GLN A 95 -9.20 -10.01 -18.81
CA GLN A 95 -9.69 -10.23 -17.44
C GLN A 95 -10.94 -9.43 -17.07
N LEU A 96 -11.07 -8.19 -17.55
CA LEU A 96 -12.17 -7.28 -17.18
C LEU A 96 -13.10 -6.95 -18.36
N GLY A 97 -12.70 -7.22 -19.61
CA GLY A 97 -13.45 -6.79 -20.79
C GLY A 97 -13.29 -5.30 -21.15
N PHE A 98 -12.49 -4.54 -20.40
CA PHE A 98 -12.15 -3.15 -20.67
C PHE A 98 -10.78 -2.79 -20.07
N VAL A 99 -10.24 -1.64 -20.46
CA VAL A 99 -8.99 -1.10 -19.90
C VAL A 99 -9.34 0.00 -18.89
N PRO A 100 -9.07 -0.19 -17.59
CA PRO A 100 -9.29 0.86 -16.59
C PRO A 100 -8.36 2.07 -16.80
N ASP A 101 -8.85 3.26 -16.48
CA ASP A 101 -8.07 4.52 -16.57
C ASP A 101 -6.94 4.64 -15.54
N GLY A 102 -6.91 3.74 -14.56
CA GLY A 102 -5.88 3.69 -13.51
C GLY A 102 -5.73 2.31 -12.88
N PRO A 103 -4.85 2.17 -11.87
CA PRO A 103 -4.80 0.98 -11.04
C PRO A 103 -6.19 0.57 -10.54
N ALA A 104 -6.55 -0.69 -10.73
CA ALA A 104 -7.87 -1.21 -10.35
C ALA A 104 -7.72 -2.44 -9.45
N PRO A 105 -8.38 -2.52 -8.29
CA PRO A 105 -8.48 -3.77 -7.55
C PRO A 105 -9.20 -4.83 -8.39
N TYR A 106 -8.75 -6.07 -8.31
CA TYR A 106 -9.37 -7.20 -8.99
C TYR A 106 -9.11 -8.47 -8.18
N TRP A 107 -10.05 -9.42 -8.23
CA TRP A 107 -9.96 -10.72 -7.56
C TRP A 107 -9.63 -10.64 -6.06
N GLY A 108 -10.26 -9.70 -5.34
CA GLY A 108 -10.27 -9.69 -3.88
C GLY A 108 -11.35 -10.63 -3.32
N TRP A 109 -11.09 -11.21 -2.15
CA TRP A 109 -12.05 -12.00 -1.38
C TRP A 109 -11.87 -11.75 0.12
N GLY A 110 -12.88 -12.11 0.92
CA GLY A 110 -12.91 -11.86 2.36
C GLY A 110 -13.84 -10.72 2.74
N GLU A 111 -13.85 -10.38 4.02
CA GLU A 111 -14.55 -9.19 4.52
C GLU A 111 -13.78 -7.94 4.10
N LEU A 112 -14.52 -6.88 3.78
CA LEU A 112 -13.94 -5.61 3.40
C LEU A 112 -13.20 -5.03 4.61
N PRO A 113 -11.87 -4.86 4.53
CA PRO A 113 -11.08 -4.53 5.71
C PRO A 113 -11.06 -3.01 5.95
N ASP A 114 -12.14 -2.46 6.53
CA ASP A 114 -12.02 -1.12 7.14
C ASP A 114 -11.10 -1.24 8.36
N GLN A 115 -10.10 -0.37 8.40
CA GLN A 115 -9.04 -0.40 9.40
C GLN A 115 -9.55 -0.13 10.84
N TYR A 116 -10.72 0.51 10.97
CA TYR A 116 -11.35 0.80 12.25
C TYR A 116 -12.60 -0.05 12.50
N GLY A 117 -12.90 -1.00 11.60
CA GLY A 117 -14.06 -1.88 11.71
C GLY A 117 -15.40 -1.18 11.44
N ARG A 118 -15.38 -0.03 10.77
CA ARG A 118 -16.58 0.77 10.51
C ARG A 118 -17.51 0.09 9.52
N HIS A 119 -18.80 0.12 9.83
CA HIS A 119 -19.86 -0.36 8.95
C HIS A 119 -20.36 0.74 7.98
N TRP A 120 -20.21 2.01 8.35
CA TRP A 120 -20.50 3.21 7.54
C TRP A 120 -19.55 4.37 7.93
N ASP A 121 -19.55 5.47 7.18
CA ASP A 121 -18.55 6.57 7.32
C ASP A 121 -18.49 7.16 8.75
N ASP A 122 -19.66 7.49 9.31
CA ASP A 122 -19.85 8.05 10.65
C ASP A 122 -19.99 6.98 11.76
N ASP A 123 -19.47 5.77 11.56
CA ASP A 123 -19.49 4.73 12.59
C ASP A 123 -18.37 4.99 13.62
N ASP A 124 -18.76 5.52 14.78
CA ASP A 124 -17.85 5.83 15.90
C ASP A 124 -17.59 4.61 16.82
N ASP A 125 -18.18 3.45 16.54
CA ASP A 125 -17.94 2.23 17.31
C ASP A 125 -16.55 1.68 16.98
N ILE A 126 -15.52 2.23 17.62
CA ILE A 126 -14.14 1.79 17.44
C ILE A 126 -13.98 0.39 18.03
N ALA A 127 -13.94 -0.63 17.16
CA ALA A 127 -13.52 -1.95 17.57
C ALA A 127 -12.08 -1.87 18.13
N PRO A 128 -11.79 -2.52 19.28
CA PRO A 128 -10.44 -2.53 19.81
C PRO A 128 -9.48 -3.16 18.80
N LYS A 129 -8.35 -2.50 18.54
CA LYS A 129 -7.31 -3.02 17.64
C LYS A 129 -6.89 -4.41 18.07
N ALA A 130 -6.87 -5.34 17.11
CA ALA A 130 -6.30 -6.65 17.33
C ALA A 130 -4.82 -6.53 17.77
N PRO A 131 -4.34 -7.41 18.68
CA PRO A 131 -2.95 -7.40 19.08
C PRO A 131 -2.02 -7.62 17.88
N LYS A 132 -0.92 -6.85 17.81
CA LYS A 132 0.04 -6.93 16.70
C LYS A 132 0.61 -8.36 16.59
N PRO A 133 0.42 -9.06 15.46
CA PRO A 133 0.94 -10.41 15.29
C PRO A 133 2.47 -10.41 15.26
N LEU A 134 3.08 -11.58 15.48
CA LEU A 134 4.52 -11.75 15.29
C LEU A 134 4.83 -11.74 13.80
N LEU A 135 5.45 -10.67 13.31
CA LEU A 135 5.76 -10.44 11.89
C LEU A 135 7.08 -11.11 11.44
N SER A 136 7.47 -12.19 12.12
CA SER A 136 8.78 -12.83 11.93
C SER A 136 8.90 -13.65 10.65
N ASP A 137 7.78 -13.98 10.03
CA ASP A 137 7.63 -14.67 8.75
C ASP A 137 7.65 -13.72 7.55
N LEU A 138 7.48 -12.41 7.76
CA LEU A 138 7.57 -11.40 6.72
C LEU A 138 9.04 -11.14 6.31
N PRO A 139 9.29 -10.68 5.06
CA PRO A 139 10.62 -10.23 4.65
C PRO A 139 11.05 -9.00 5.47
N PRO A 140 12.36 -8.81 5.75
CA PRO A 140 12.86 -7.74 6.63
C PRO A 140 12.88 -6.38 5.91
N ILE A 141 11.72 -5.89 5.50
CA ILE A 141 11.52 -4.64 4.77
C ILE A 141 11.26 -3.49 5.74
N LEU A 142 10.35 -3.70 6.69
CA LEU A 142 10.06 -2.75 7.77
C LEU A 142 10.78 -3.15 9.07
N PRO A 143 10.96 -2.21 10.00
CA PRO A 143 11.38 -2.55 11.36
C PRO A 143 10.47 -3.64 11.95
N LEU A 144 11.07 -4.57 12.69
CA LEU A 144 10.40 -5.71 13.33
C LEU A 144 9.86 -6.80 12.39
N TRP A 145 9.94 -6.62 11.06
CA TRP A 145 9.65 -7.69 10.11
C TRP A 145 10.84 -8.65 9.98
N GLY A 146 10.54 -9.94 9.82
CA GLY A 146 11.53 -10.99 9.70
C GLY A 146 12.14 -11.43 11.04
N LYS A 147 13.04 -12.41 10.98
CA LYS A 147 13.69 -12.94 12.19
C LYS A 147 14.56 -11.87 12.83
N ARG A 148 14.27 -11.54 14.09
CA ARG A 148 15.16 -10.72 14.93
C ARG A 148 16.53 -11.39 15.00
N ARG A 149 17.56 -10.75 14.44
CA ARG A 149 18.95 -11.14 14.70
C ARG A 149 19.23 -10.88 16.18
N ARG A 150 19.57 -11.94 16.92
CA ARG A 150 20.12 -11.84 18.28
C ARG A 150 21.53 -11.30 18.24
#